data_AF-A0A2N6IF92-F1
#
_entry.id   AF-A0A2N6IF92-F1
#
_cell.length_a   1.000
_cell.length_b   1.000
_cell.length_c   1.000
_cell.angle_alpha   90.00
_cell.angle_beta   90.00
_cell.angle_gamma   90.00
#
_symmetry.space_group_name_H-M   'P 1'
#
loop_
_entity.id
_entity.type
_entity.pdbx_description
1 polymer ?
#
loop_
_entity_poly.entity_id
_entity_poly.type
_entity_poly.pdbx_seq_one_letter_code
_entity_poly.pdbx_strand_id
1 'polypeptide(L)'
;MNLFKRYLHPLLVAAGLLAMAALAGCGGGDQGRDPILGLPGATLSSLAVTPATATVAIGAGQQFTAIATYSDGSAQDVSAKAAWTSATPASATVNAATGMSSGIAAGTSNIAAAFGGKNASAVLTVTPATLLAIAVMPQNPVVPVAATRQLAVLATYSDGSSVNVTASSSFVSVTPASATVASGGMVTGLAAGSSVMNVSFNGKTASTTVTVPALTLVSIAVTPATASIAVGAQQQFVATATYSDSSKAIVTAGASWTSGTVANATVVNTGVATGVATGTSNITATAGGQSGSALLTVTAVAIPPVLNPIILGRAAPFGVLAGTSITNNSGGTTLITGDVGAPSQTTDPTQAAGFTNYKSGAILAGAMTDLQAAITDGNSRTCDVSFAGGIDLGGQTFGPGVYCYAGAISITGTLTLNGPGVYIFRTALTLDSTVNSIVALNNGATADNVSWLPVGPTTLAANSVFKGNILGQSAAITVGDNTTLLNGRVLTAAAVTLRNNQITK
;
A
#
# COMPACT_ATOMS: atom_id res chain seq x y z
N MET A 1 9.90 -22.93 -39.72
CA MET A 1 10.89 -23.76 -40.45
C MET A 1 10.46 -25.22 -40.33
N ASN A 2 10.14 -25.86 -41.46
CA ASN A 2 10.05 -27.32 -41.66
C ASN A 2 9.03 -28.16 -40.83
N LEU A 3 8.40 -29.23 -41.33
CA LEU A 3 8.05 -29.67 -42.70
C LEU A 3 7.02 -30.85 -42.61
N PHE A 4 6.71 -31.52 -43.74
CA PHE A 4 5.83 -32.72 -43.90
C PHE A 4 4.31 -32.46 -43.83
N LYS A 5 3.53 -32.60 -44.92
CA LYS A 5 3.08 -33.81 -45.70
C LYS A 5 1.89 -34.51 -45.02
N ARG A 6 0.84 -35.04 -45.68
CA ARG A 6 0.40 -35.31 -47.08
C ARG A 6 -1.15 -35.20 -47.08
N TYR A 7 -1.98 -35.16 -48.13
CA TYR A 7 -1.94 -35.17 -49.62
C TYR A 7 -3.32 -34.54 -50.09
N LEU A 8 -3.87 -34.52 -51.32
CA LEU A 8 -3.57 -35.07 -52.65
C LEU A 8 -4.17 -34.13 -53.75
N HIS A 9 -3.70 -34.22 -55.00
CA HIS A 9 -4.30 -33.72 -56.26
C HIS A 9 -4.35 -34.93 -57.24
N PRO A 10 -5.18 -35.01 -58.33
CA PRO A 10 -5.29 -33.94 -59.35
C PRO A 10 -6.51 -33.94 -60.35
N LEU A 11 -6.45 -33.05 -61.37
CA LEU A 11 -6.92 -33.17 -62.79
C LEU A 11 -8.44 -33.50 -63.08
N LEU A 12 -9.06 -33.20 -64.24
CA LEU A 12 -8.91 -32.21 -65.35
C LEU A 12 -10.14 -32.35 -66.32
N VAL A 13 -10.29 -31.46 -67.32
CA VAL A 13 -10.95 -31.71 -68.63
C VAL A 13 -12.49 -31.92 -68.64
N ALA A 14 -13.27 -31.58 -69.68
CA ALA A 14 -13.18 -30.50 -70.71
C ALA A 14 -14.56 -30.31 -71.41
N ALA A 15 -14.58 -29.54 -72.50
CA ALA A 15 -15.76 -29.12 -73.27
C ALA A 15 -16.36 -30.18 -74.23
N GLY A 16 -17.57 -29.90 -74.71
CA GLY A 16 -18.34 -30.63 -75.73
C GLY A 16 -19.83 -30.28 -75.57
N LEU A 17 -20.51 -29.40 -76.33
CA LEU A 17 -20.48 -28.96 -77.74
C LEU A 17 -21.44 -29.75 -78.66
N LEU A 18 -22.44 -29.01 -79.18
CA LEU A 18 -23.18 -29.19 -80.45
C LEU A 18 -24.36 -30.20 -80.60
N ALA A 19 -25.32 -29.73 -81.42
CA ALA A 19 -26.08 -30.43 -82.47
C ALA A 19 -27.29 -31.36 -82.17
N MET A 20 -28.46 -30.81 -82.51
CA MET A 20 -29.45 -31.32 -83.49
C MET A 20 -30.24 -32.64 -83.32
N ALA A 21 -31.56 -32.48 -83.58
CA ALA A 21 -32.42 -33.32 -84.43
C ALA A 21 -32.71 -34.79 -84.10
N ALA A 22 -33.90 -34.99 -83.53
CA ALA A 22 -34.91 -36.01 -83.89
C ALA A 22 -34.49 -37.28 -84.65
N LEU A 23 -34.63 -38.43 -83.99
CA LEU A 23 -35.22 -39.62 -84.59
C LEU A 23 -36.40 -40.13 -83.73
N ALA A 24 -37.50 -40.50 -84.40
CA ALA A 24 -38.60 -41.22 -83.76
C ALA A 24 -38.24 -42.72 -83.68
N GLY A 25 -37.72 -43.16 -82.53
CA GLY A 25 -37.47 -44.57 -82.25
C GLY A 25 -38.76 -45.31 -81.87
N CYS A 26 -39.29 -46.12 -82.78
CA CYS A 26 -40.41 -47.01 -82.47
C CYS A 26 -39.91 -48.32 -81.84
N GLY A 27 -40.61 -48.79 -80.81
CA GLY A 27 -40.33 -50.04 -80.08
C GLY A 27 -40.15 -49.80 -78.58
N GLY A 28 -40.70 -50.62 -77.69
CA GLY A 28 -41.61 -51.76 -77.90
C GLY A 28 -41.87 -52.42 -76.55
N GLY A 29 -43.14 -52.62 -76.17
CA GLY A 29 -43.51 -52.90 -74.78
C GLY A 29 -44.91 -53.49 -74.62
N ASP A 30 -45.08 -54.68 -75.19
CA ASP A 30 -46.20 -55.62 -75.02
C ASP A 30 -46.84 -55.63 -73.61
N GLN A 31 -48.18 -55.47 -73.54
CA GLN A 31 -49.14 -56.26 -72.74
C GLN A 31 -50.58 -55.76 -72.99
N GLY A 32 -51.54 -56.68 -73.23
CA GLY A 32 -52.98 -56.37 -73.19
C GLY A 32 -53.83 -57.19 -74.17
N ARG A 33 -54.58 -58.18 -73.67
CA ARG A 33 -55.45 -59.06 -74.49
C ARG A 33 -56.86 -58.51 -74.66
N ASP A 34 -57.43 -58.79 -75.84
CA ASP A 34 -58.84 -58.96 -76.23
C ASP A 34 -59.94 -58.07 -75.61
N PRO A 35 -60.67 -57.27 -76.43
CA PRO A 35 -61.86 -56.55 -76.01
C PRO A 35 -63.12 -57.45 -76.07
N ILE A 36 -63.86 -57.55 -74.97
CA ILE A 36 -65.18 -58.25 -74.92
C ILE A 36 -66.36 -57.26 -74.76
N LEU A 37 -66.12 -56.03 -74.29
CA LEU A 37 -67.10 -54.94 -74.28
C LEU A 37 -66.44 -53.64 -74.77
N GLY A 38 -67.05 -52.97 -75.75
CA GLY A 38 -66.52 -51.78 -76.42
C GLY A 38 -66.62 -50.47 -75.61
N LEU A 39 -66.28 -50.52 -74.32
CA LEU A 39 -66.18 -49.33 -73.46
C LEU A 39 -64.86 -48.61 -73.76
N PRO A 40 -64.83 -47.26 -73.85
CA PRO A 40 -63.57 -46.53 -73.96
C PRO A 40 -62.73 -46.73 -72.70
N GLY A 41 -61.42 -46.92 -72.87
CA GLY A 41 -60.50 -47.15 -71.75
C GLY A 41 -60.56 -46.02 -70.71
N ALA A 42 -60.55 -46.38 -69.43
CA ALA A 42 -60.78 -45.44 -68.33
C ALA A 42 -59.76 -44.27 -68.36
N THR A 43 -60.29 -43.05 -68.39
CA THR A 43 -59.49 -41.82 -68.53
C THR A 43 -59.19 -41.20 -67.17
N LEU A 44 -58.03 -40.55 -67.02
CA LEU A 44 -57.61 -39.97 -65.75
C LEU A 44 -58.49 -38.75 -65.39
N SER A 45 -59.32 -38.90 -64.35
CA SER A 45 -60.25 -37.87 -63.90
C SER A 45 -59.57 -36.87 -62.96
N SER A 46 -58.92 -37.35 -61.90
CA SER A 46 -58.26 -36.53 -60.89
C SER A 46 -56.99 -37.18 -60.32
N LEU A 47 -56.21 -36.38 -59.60
CA LEU A 47 -55.07 -36.80 -58.80
C LEU A 47 -55.23 -36.20 -57.40
N ALA A 48 -54.83 -36.93 -56.36
CA ALA A 48 -54.80 -36.45 -54.97
C ALA A 48 -53.46 -36.82 -54.32
N VAL A 49 -52.95 -35.96 -53.43
CA VAL A 49 -51.77 -36.27 -52.61
C VAL A 49 -52.21 -36.52 -51.17
N THR A 50 -51.77 -37.64 -50.61
CA THR A 50 -52.12 -38.10 -49.26
C THR A 50 -50.84 -38.28 -48.42
N PRO A 51 -50.79 -37.81 -47.16
CA PRO A 51 -51.78 -36.95 -46.51
C PRO A 51 -51.79 -35.54 -47.15
N ALA A 52 -52.94 -34.86 -47.14
CA ALA A 52 -53.08 -33.53 -47.74
C ALA A 52 -52.30 -32.44 -46.96
N THR A 53 -52.03 -32.66 -45.68
CA THR A 53 -51.11 -31.87 -44.85
C THR A 53 -50.26 -32.80 -43.99
N ALA A 54 -49.03 -32.39 -43.69
CA ALA A 54 -48.14 -33.09 -42.76
C ALA A 54 -47.25 -32.09 -42.01
N THR A 55 -46.78 -32.49 -40.82
CA THR A 55 -45.89 -31.68 -39.99
C THR A 55 -44.72 -32.53 -39.50
N VAL A 56 -43.49 -32.08 -39.74
CA VAL A 56 -42.24 -32.76 -39.36
C VAL A 56 -41.28 -31.80 -38.66
N ALA A 57 -40.32 -32.33 -37.91
CA ALA A 57 -39.18 -31.56 -37.43
C ALA A 57 -38.10 -31.41 -38.53
N ILE A 58 -37.16 -30.47 -38.34
CA ILE A 58 -35.93 -30.41 -39.14
C ILE A 58 -35.19 -31.75 -39.04
N GLY A 59 -34.72 -32.27 -40.17
CA GLY A 59 -34.07 -33.59 -40.30
C GLY A 59 -35.02 -34.79 -40.37
N ALA A 60 -36.31 -34.62 -40.08
CA ALA A 60 -37.32 -35.67 -40.21
C ALA A 60 -38.00 -35.64 -41.59
N GLY A 61 -38.54 -36.78 -42.02
CA GLY A 61 -39.14 -36.96 -43.34
C GLY A 61 -40.58 -37.49 -43.30
N GLN A 62 -41.29 -37.31 -44.41
CA GLN A 62 -42.68 -37.72 -44.60
C GLN A 62 -42.82 -38.38 -45.98
N GLN A 63 -43.43 -39.56 -46.03
CA GLN A 63 -43.82 -40.17 -47.31
C GLN A 63 -45.16 -39.59 -47.75
N PHE A 64 -45.23 -39.05 -48.97
CA PHE A 64 -46.50 -38.70 -49.62
C PHE A 64 -46.86 -39.76 -50.67
N THR A 65 -48.16 -40.04 -50.83
CA THR A 65 -48.67 -40.92 -51.90
C THR A 65 -49.53 -40.12 -52.88
N ALA A 66 -49.42 -40.43 -54.17
CA ALA A 66 -50.21 -39.83 -55.23
C ALA A 66 -51.24 -40.85 -55.72
N ILE A 67 -52.52 -40.57 -55.48
CA ILE A 67 -53.64 -41.45 -55.87
C ILE A 67 -54.33 -40.86 -57.10
N ALA A 68 -54.30 -41.60 -58.21
CA ALA A 68 -55.00 -41.30 -59.45
C ALA A 68 -56.42 -41.88 -59.40
N THR A 69 -57.44 -41.09 -59.71
CA THR A 69 -58.83 -41.57 -59.87
C THR A 69 -59.24 -41.46 -61.33
N TYR A 70 -59.81 -42.54 -61.87
CA TYR A 70 -60.19 -42.66 -63.27
C TYR A 70 -61.71 -42.47 -63.48
N SER A 71 -62.13 -42.29 -64.74
CA SER A 71 -63.52 -42.00 -65.11
C SER A 71 -64.50 -43.18 -64.93
N ASP A 72 -63.99 -44.38 -64.65
CA ASP A 72 -64.76 -45.55 -64.21
C ASP A 72 -64.95 -45.60 -62.68
N GLY A 73 -64.38 -44.64 -61.94
CA GLY A 73 -64.37 -44.61 -60.48
C GLY A 73 -63.26 -45.43 -59.82
N SER A 74 -62.40 -46.10 -60.60
CA SER A 74 -61.25 -46.83 -60.05
C SER A 74 -60.17 -45.87 -59.54
N ALA A 75 -59.44 -46.31 -58.51
CA ALA A 75 -58.34 -45.56 -57.92
C ALA A 75 -57.04 -46.39 -57.95
N GLN A 76 -55.92 -45.76 -58.29
CA GLN A 76 -54.60 -46.40 -58.32
C GLN A 76 -53.56 -45.55 -57.60
N ASP A 77 -52.66 -46.19 -56.85
CA ASP A 77 -51.43 -45.55 -56.39
C ASP A 77 -50.47 -45.39 -57.59
N VAL A 78 -50.11 -44.14 -57.87
CA VAL A 78 -49.20 -43.73 -58.94
C VAL A 78 -47.95 -43.04 -58.39
N SER A 79 -47.65 -43.17 -57.10
CA SER A 79 -46.56 -42.46 -56.41
C SER A 79 -45.19 -42.67 -57.06
N ALA A 80 -44.90 -43.89 -57.52
CA ALA A 80 -43.66 -44.24 -58.22
C ALA A 80 -43.68 -43.93 -59.74
N LYS A 81 -44.78 -43.35 -60.25
CA LYS A 81 -44.98 -42.93 -61.66
C LYS A 81 -45.21 -41.42 -61.79
N ALA A 82 -45.52 -40.73 -60.69
CA ALA A 82 -45.70 -39.29 -60.64
C ALA A 82 -44.36 -38.57 -60.51
N ALA A 83 -44.23 -37.41 -61.16
CA ALA A 83 -43.10 -36.52 -60.95
C ALA A 83 -43.34 -35.66 -59.71
N TRP A 84 -42.47 -35.77 -58.70
CA TRP A 84 -42.59 -35.03 -57.44
C TRP A 84 -41.70 -33.78 -57.41
N THR A 85 -42.23 -32.69 -56.86
CA THR A 85 -41.55 -31.41 -56.73
C THR A 85 -41.86 -30.74 -55.38
N SER A 86 -40.95 -29.90 -54.90
CA SER A 86 -41.14 -29.07 -53.71
C SER A 86 -41.10 -27.60 -54.10
N ALA A 87 -42.09 -26.81 -53.66
CA ALA A 87 -42.16 -25.38 -53.94
C ALA A 87 -41.07 -24.56 -53.21
N THR A 88 -40.62 -25.02 -52.04
CA THR A 88 -39.55 -24.37 -51.25
C THR A 88 -38.47 -25.39 -50.82
N PRO A 89 -37.57 -25.81 -51.73
CA PRO A 89 -36.50 -26.77 -51.44
C PRO A 89 -35.59 -26.41 -50.25
N ALA A 90 -35.46 -25.12 -49.93
CA ALA A 90 -34.71 -24.65 -48.76
C ALA A 90 -35.40 -24.97 -47.41
N SER A 91 -36.73 -25.07 -47.37
CA SER A 91 -37.47 -25.50 -46.18
C SER A 91 -37.66 -27.02 -46.15
N ALA A 92 -38.01 -27.64 -47.28
CA ALA A 92 -38.10 -29.10 -47.39
C ALA A 92 -37.85 -29.59 -48.82
N THR A 93 -37.17 -30.73 -48.95
CA THR A 93 -36.99 -31.43 -50.25
C THR A 93 -37.96 -32.58 -50.40
N VAL A 94 -38.15 -33.06 -51.64
CA VAL A 94 -38.83 -34.32 -51.95
C VAL A 94 -38.04 -35.10 -53.00
N ASN A 95 -37.98 -36.42 -52.87
CA ASN A 95 -37.42 -37.30 -53.88
C ASN A 95 -38.37 -37.33 -55.09
N ALA A 96 -37.86 -36.86 -56.24
CA ALA A 96 -38.63 -36.68 -57.47
C ALA A 96 -39.32 -37.95 -58.01
N ALA A 97 -38.83 -39.13 -57.64
CA ALA A 97 -39.32 -40.43 -58.13
C ALA A 97 -40.09 -41.25 -57.07
N THR A 98 -40.05 -40.88 -55.79
CA THR A 98 -40.69 -41.67 -54.72
C THR A 98 -41.68 -40.92 -53.84
N GLY A 99 -41.71 -39.58 -53.85
CA GLY A 99 -42.59 -38.79 -52.97
C GLY A 99 -42.16 -38.74 -51.50
N MET A 100 -41.01 -39.32 -51.15
CA MET A 100 -40.43 -39.19 -49.81
C MET A 100 -39.80 -37.80 -49.64
N SER A 101 -40.29 -37.03 -48.66
CA SER A 101 -39.79 -35.68 -48.34
C SER A 101 -38.92 -35.64 -47.10
N SER A 102 -38.13 -34.57 -46.96
CA SER A 102 -37.27 -34.31 -45.78
C SER A 102 -37.25 -32.81 -45.43
N GLY A 103 -37.44 -32.48 -44.15
CA GLY A 103 -37.38 -31.11 -43.65
C GLY A 103 -35.95 -30.63 -43.45
N ILE A 104 -35.62 -29.46 -44.00
CA ILE A 104 -34.27 -28.85 -44.01
C ILE A 104 -34.22 -27.60 -43.13
N ALA A 105 -35.25 -26.75 -43.19
CA ALA A 105 -35.36 -25.54 -42.37
C ALA A 105 -36.82 -25.24 -42.05
N ALA A 106 -37.05 -24.57 -40.91
CA ALA A 106 -38.39 -24.22 -40.46
C ALA A 106 -39.15 -23.39 -41.51
N GLY A 107 -40.43 -23.71 -41.73
CA GLY A 107 -41.25 -23.10 -42.77
C GLY A 107 -42.26 -24.08 -43.36
N THR A 108 -42.80 -23.76 -44.53
CA THR A 108 -43.78 -24.58 -45.24
C THR A 108 -43.38 -24.79 -46.70
N SER A 109 -43.65 -25.98 -47.24
CA SER A 109 -43.53 -26.27 -48.67
C SER A 109 -44.79 -26.96 -49.19
N ASN A 110 -45.20 -26.59 -50.41
CA ASN A 110 -46.15 -27.38 -51.17
C ASN A 110 -45.39 -28.49 -51.90
N ILE A 111 -45.66 -29.74 -51.52
CA ILE A 111 -45.14 -30.93 -52.18
C ILE A 111 -46.15 -31.34 -53.25
N ALA A 112 -45.77 -31.19 -54.52
CA ALA A 112 -46.65 -31.38 -55.66
C ALA A 112 -46.27 -32.62 -56.48
N ALA A 113 -47.28 -33.42 -56.83
CA ALA A 113 -47.19 -34.56 -57.72
C ALA A 113 -47.86 -34.23 -59.07
N ALA A 114 -47.21 -34.60 -60.17
CA ALA A 114 -47.76 -34.51 -61.52
C ALA A 114 -47.82 -35.89 -62.17
N PHE A 115 -48.99 -36.29 -62.67
CA PHE A 115 -49.21 -37.56 -63.37
C PHE A 115 -50.31 -37.43 -64.42
N GLY A 116 -50.08 -37.96 -65.63
CA GLY A 116 -51.08 -38.01 -66.71
C GLY A 116 -51.70 -36.65 -67.10
N GLY A 117 -50.97 -35.53 -66.92
CA GLY A 117 -51.49 -34.18 -67.16
C GLY A 117 -52.36 -33.60 -66.04
N LYS A 118 -52.47 -34.28 -64.89
CA LYS A 118 -53.09 -33.78 -63.66
C LYS A 118 -52.01 -33.47 -62.63
N ASN A 119 -52.22 -32.38 -61.87
CA ASN A 119 -51.36 -31.97 -60.77
C ASN A 119 -52.17 -31.98 -59.47
N ALA A 120 -51.53 -32.35 -58.36
CA ALA A 120 -52.09 -32.24 -57.01
C ALA A 120 -50.95 -31.93 -56.02
N SER A 121 -51.26 -31.32 -54.86
CA SER A 121 -50.25 -30.99 -53.86
C SER A 121 -50.74 -31.14 -52.43
N ALA A 122 -49.80 -31.45 -51.53
CA ALA A 122 -49.98 -31.43 -50.09
C ALA A 122 -49.08 -30.37 -49.44
N VAL A 123 -49.45 -29.89 -48.25
CA VAL A 123 -48.65 -28.92 -47.49
C VAL A 123 -47.81 -29.63 -46.45
N LEU A 124 -46.49 -29.56 -46.59
CA LEU A 124 -45.54 -30.01 -45.57
C LEU A 124 -45.09 -28.81 -44.72
N THR A 125 -45.31 -28.89 -43.41
CA THR A 125 -44.82 -27.91 -42.43
C THR A 125 -43.60 -28.47 -41.72
N VAL A 126 -42.51 -27.71 -41.68
CA VAL A 126 -41.29 -28.03 -40.94
C VAL A 126 -41.23 -27.14 -39.70
N THR A 127 -41.24 -27.74 -38.51
CA THR A 127 -41.23 -27.00 -37.24
C THR A 127 -39.83 -26.51 -36.87
N PRO A 128 -39.72 -25.36 -36.17
CA PRO A 128 -38.45 -24.92 -35.58
C PRO A 128 -37.87 -25.93 -34.60
N ALA A 129 -36.54 -26.02 -34.56
CA ALA A 129 -35.85 -26.81 -33.54
C ALA A 129 -36.11 -26.25 -32.13
N THR A 130 -36.37 -27.14 -31.18
CA THR A 130 -36.73 -26.78 -29.79
C THR A 130 -35.51 -26.87 -28.87
N LEU A 131 -35.41 -25.97 -27.89
CA LEU A 131 -34.29 -25.94 -26.94
C LEU A 131 -34.40 -27.12 -25.95
N LEU A 132 -33.46 -28.06 -26.02
CA LEU A 132 -33.44 -29.22 -25.12
C LEU A 132 -32.72 -28.90 -23.82
N ALA A 133 -31.51 -28.35 -23.90
CA ALA A 133 -30.64 -28.11 -22.75
C ALA A 133 -29.70 -26.92 -22.97
N ILE A 134 -29.09 -26.44 -21.88
CA ILE A 134 -27.91 -25.57 -21.92
C ILE A 134 -26.79 -26.19 -21.09
N ALA A 135 -25.54 -25.97 -21.47
CA ALA A 135 -24.35 -26.34 -20.71
C ALA A 135 -23.45 -25.11 -20.53
N VAL A 136 -22.88 -24.95 -19.33
CA VAL A 136 -21.90 -23.89 -19.04
C VAL A 136 -20.50 -24.48 -18.92
N MET A 137 -19.52 -23.81 -19.54
CA MET A 137 -18.11 -24.22 -19.61
C MET A 137 -17.19 -23.03 -19.30
N PRO A 138 -16.00 -23.24 -18.71
CA PRO A 138 -15.52 -24.48 -18.12
C PRO A 138 -16.35 -24.91 -16.89
N GLN A 139 -16.36 -26.20 -16.64
CA GLN A 139 -16.83 -26.75 -15.36
C GLN A 139 -15.75 -26.59 -14.29
N ASN A 140 -16.18 -26.18 -13.10
CA ASN A 140 -15.37 -26.00 -11.89
C ASN A 140 -14.05 -25.19 -12.06
N PRO A 141 -14.09 -23.97 -12.64
CA PRO A 141 -12.90 -23.15 -12.81
C PRO A 141 -12.34 -22.63 -11.48
N VAL A 142 -11.01 -22.68 -11.35
CA VAL A 142 -10.27 -21.95 -10.32
C VAL A 142 -9.98 -20.53 -10.83
N VAL A 143 -10.32 -19.52 -10.03
CA VAL A 143 -10.15 -18.10 -10.37
C VAL A 143 -9.51 -17.39 -9.17
N PRO A 144 -8.22 -17.02 -9.23
CA PRO A 144 -7.56 -16.25 -8.16
C PRO A 144 -8.24 -14.90 -7.87
N VAL A 145 -7.96 -14.33 -6.69
CA VAL A 145 -8.39 -12.97 -6.33
C VAL A 145 -7.89 -11.97 -7.38
N ALA A 146 -8.74 -11.01 -7.75
CA ALA A 146 -8.56 -10.03 -8.82
C ALA A 146 -8.35 -10.59 -10.25
N ALA A 147 -8.21 -11.91 -10.43
CA ALA A 147 -8.20 -12.53 -11.75
C ALA A 147 -9.63 -12.68 -12.30
N THR A 148 -9.74 -12.73 -13.63
CA THR A 148 -11.01 -12.94 -14.33
C THR A 148 -11.04 -14.24 -15.12
N ARG A 149 -12.24 -14.78 -15.37
CA ARG A 149 -12.45 -15.95 -16.22
C ARG A 149 -13.75 -15.83 -17.00
N GLN A 150 -13.66 -15.97 -18.32
CA GLN A 150 -14.84 -16.05 -19.17
C GLN A 150 -15.53 -17.43 -19.03
N LEU A 151 -16.83 -17.42 -18.75
CA LEU A 151 -17.72 -18.58 -18.95
C LEU A 151 -18.34 -18.52 -20.36
N ALA A 152 -18.60 -19.68 -20.95
CA ALA A 152 -19.36 -19.84 -22.18
C ALA A 152 -20.60 -20.70 -21.92
N VAL A 153 -21.70 -20.40 -22.60
CA VAL A 153 -22.98 -21.13 -22.51
C VAL A 153 -23.34 -21.65 -23.89
N LEU A 154 -23.46 -22.97 -24.00
CA LEU A 154 -23.83 -23.67 -25.22
C LEU A 154 -25.27 -24.19 -25.06
N ALA A 155 -26.17 -23.79 -25.95
CA ALA A 155 -27.52 -24.30 -26.06
C ALA A 155 -27.57 -25.43 -27.08
N THR A 156 -28.22 -26.54 -26.75
CA THR A 156 -28.40 -27.70 -27.65
C THR A 156 -29.87 -27.90 -27.97
N TYR A 157 -30.17 -28.08 -29.26
CA TYR A 157 -31.52 -28.10 -29.81
C TYR A 157 -31.93 -29.49 -30.31
N SER A 158 -33.23 -29.68 -30.58
CA SER A 158 -33.82 -30.98 -30.97
C SER A 158 -33.44 -31.49 -32.37
N ASP A 159 -32.78 -30.67 -33.17
CA ASP A 159 -32.15 -31.04 -34.45
C ASP A 159 -30.67 -31.48 -34.28
N GLY A 160 -30.16 -31.51 -33.04
CA GLY A 160 -28.76 -31.80 -32.73
C GLY A 160 -27.82 -30.60 -32.89
N SER A 161 -28.32 -29.45 -33.36
CA SER A 161 -27.51 -28.24 -33.46
C SER A 161 -27.12 -27.72 -32.07
N SER A 162 -26.00 -26.97 -32.01
CA SER A 162 -25.56 -26.32 -30.78
C SER A 162 -25.06 -24.91 -31.04
N VAL A 163 -25.54 -23.95 -30.24
CA VAL A 163 -25.36 -22.51 -30.45
C VAL A 163 -24.78 -21.87 -29.19
N ASN A 164 -23.77 -21.00 -29.35
CA ASN A 164 -23.26 -20.20 -28.25
C ASN A 164 -24.26 -19.08 -27.90
N VAL A 165 -24.85 -19.15 -26.70
CA VAL A 165 -25.87 -18.23 -26.21
C VAL A 165 -25.38 -17.38 -25.02
N THR A 166 -24.06 -17.31 -24.81
CA THR A 166 -23.43 -16.66 -23.64
C THR A 166 -23.91 -15.22 -23.45
N ALA A 167 -23.93 -14.41 -24.51
CA ALA A 167 -24.34 -12.99 -24.45
C ALA A 167 -25.84 -12.81 -24.15
N SER A 168 -26.67 -13.81 -24.42
CA SER A 168 -28.12 -13.82 -24.18
C SER A 168 -28.51 -14.56 -22.90
N SER A 169 -27.54 -15.11 -22.17
CA SER A 169 -27.76 -15.86 -20.93
C SER A 169 -27.71 -14.94 -19.72
N SER A 170 -28.57 -15.18 -18.75
CA SER A 170 -28.51 -14.55 -17.42
C SER A 170 -27.60 -15.36 -16.49
N PHE A 171 -26.80 -14.66 -15.68
CA PHE A 171 -25.84 -15.25 -14.74
C PHE A 171 -26.10 -14.71 -13.33
N VAL A 172 -26.02 -15.58 -12.33
CA VAL A 172 -26.16 -15.24 -10.91
C VAL A 172 -25.09 -15.97 -10.10
N SER A 173 -24.28 -15.22 -9.35
CA SER A 173 -23.37 -15.79 -8.34
C SER A 173 -24.13 -16.02 -7.04
N VAL A 174 -24.08 -17.25 -6.49
CA VAL A 174 -24.73 -17.59 -5.22
C VAL A 174 -24.00 -16.97 -4.02
N THR A 175 -22.67 -16.82 -4.08
CA THR A 175 -21.86 -16.12 -3.07
C THR A 175 -20.99 -15.02 -3.70
N PRO A 176 -21.59 -13.85 -4.02
CA PRO A 176 -20.89 -12.72 -4.64
C PRO A 176 -19.63 -12.25 -3.89
N ALA A 177 -19.59 -12.45 -2.57
CA ALA A 177 -18.43 -12.10 -1.74
C ALA A 177 -17.16 -12.92 -2.06
N SER A 178 -17.29 -14.17 -2.51
CA SER A 178 -16.15 -14.96 -2.98
C SER A 178 -15.83 -14.67 -4.44
N ALA A 179 -16.83 -14.68 -5.33
CA ALA A 179 -16.65 -14.35 -6.74
C ALA A 179 -17.90 -13.70 -7.34
N THR A 180 -17.73 -12.70 -8.19
CA THR A 180 -18.82 -12.07 -8.95
C THR A 180 -18.85 -12.57 -10.40
N VAL A 181 -19.97 -12.32 -11.09
CA VAL A 181 -20.13 -12.58 -12.53
C VAL A 181 -20.88 -11.42 -13.18
N ALA A 182 -20.37 -10.94 -14.30
CA ALA A 182 -20.96 -9.87 -15.09
C ALA A 182 -21.95 -10.41 -16.14
N SER A 183 -22.75 -9.52 -16.72
CA SER A 183 -23.51 -9.82 -17.94
C SER A 183 -22.58 -10.34 -19.05
N GLY A 184 -23.02 -11.36 -19.77
CA GLY A 184 -22.18 -12.06 -20.74
C GLY A 184 -21.12 -13.00 -20.12
N GLY A 185 -21.16 -13.29 -18.81
CA GLY A 185 -20.50 -14.44 -18.22
C GLY A 185 -19.02 -14.28 -17.81
N MET A 186 -18.49 -13.05 -17.75
CA MET A 186 -17.16 -12.82 -17.19
C MET A 186 -17.19 -12.87 -15.66
N VAL A 187 -16.50 -13.86 -15.07
CA VAL A 187 -16.34 -14.05 -13.63
C VAL A 187 -15.11 -13.29 -13.12
N THR A 188 -15.17 -12.77 -11.89
CA THR A 188 -14.04 -12.16 -11.17
C THR A 188 -13.92 -12.75 -9.76
N GLY A 189 -12.73 -13.19 -9.36
CA GLY A 189 -12.46 -13.64 -7.99
C GLY A 189 -12.25 -12.46 -7.03
N LEU A 190 -12.90 -12.48 -5.86
CA LEU A 190 -12.82 -11.40 -4.85
C LEU A 190 -12.24 -11.86 -3.52
N ALA A 191 -12.65 -13.01 -3.00
CA ALA A 191 -12.16 -13.56 -1.73
C ALA A 191 -12.16 -15.09 -1.73
N ALA A 192 -11.26 -15.68 -0.96
CA ALA A 192 -11.11 -17.13 -0.85
C ALA A 192 -12.44 -17.83 -0.48
N GLY A 193 -12.73 -18.95 -1.14
CA GLY A 193 -14.00 -19.68 -1.00
C GLY A 193 -14.48 -20.22 -2.34
N SER A 194 -15.79 -20.45 -2.46
CA SER A 194 -16.42 -20.90 -3.71
C SER A 194 -17.78 -20.27 -3.91
N SER A 195 -18.18 -20.13 -5.17
CA SER A 195 -19.52 -19.71 -5.59
C SER A 195 -20.05 -20.58 -6.71
N VAL A 196 -21.30 -21.02 -6.58
CA VAL A 196 -22.04 -21.61 -7.69
C VAL A 196 -22.51 -20.48 -8.59
N MET A 197 -22.08 -20.52 -9.86
CA MET A 197 -22.57 -19.63 -10.91
C MET A 197 -23.77 -20.31 -11.56
N ASN A 198 -24.97 -19.84 -11.21
CA ASN A 198 -26.22 -20.27 -11.84
C ASN A 198 -26.41 -19.50 -13.15
N VAL A 199 -26.78 -20.23 -14.20
CA VAL A 199 -26.96 -19.70 -15.56
C VAL A 199 -28.36 -20.07 -16.03
N SER A 200 -29.07 -19.15 -16.68
CA SER A 200 -30.34 -19.47 -17.34
C SER A 200 -30.53 -18.79 -18.69
N PHE A 201 -31.19 -19.51 -19.60
CA PHE A 201 -31.52 -19.08 -20.96
C PHE A 201 -32.79 -19.79 -21.42
N ASN A 202 -33.79 -19.04 -21.87
CA ASN A 202 -35.08 -19.52 -22.39
C ASN A 202 -35.72 -20.66 -21.56
N GLY A 203 -35.77 -20.49 -20.24
CA GLY A 203 -36.38 -21.46 -19.31
C GLY A 203 -35.54 -22.70 -18.98
N LYS A 204 -34.34 -22.84 -19.55
CA LYS A 204 -33.35 -23.86 -19.14
C LYS A 204 -32.33 -23.27 -18.19
N THR A 205 -31.79 -24.11 -17.31
CA THR A 205 -30.79 -23.74 -16.30
C THR A 205 -29.59 -24.68 -16.32
N ALA A 206 -28.41 -24.15 -16.01
CA ALA A 206 -27.19 -24.93 -15.74
C ALA A 206 -26.31 -24.20 -14.70
N SER A 207 -25.28 -24.86 -14.18
CA SER A 207 -24.37 -24.27 -13.20
C SER A 207 -22.93 -24.76 -13.32
N THR A 208 -22.00 -24.01 -12.71
CA THR A 208 -20.58 -24.37 -12.54
C THR A 208 -20.05 -23.77 -11.24
N THR A 209 -19.17 -24.47 -10.52
CA THR A 209 -18.67 -23.98 -9.22
C THR A 209 -17.33 -23.27 -9.38
N VAL A 210 -17.35 -21.94 -9.33
CA VAL A 210 -16.12 -21.13 -9.29
C VAL A 210 -15.46 -21.30 -7.92
N THR A 211 -14.17 -21.62 -7.91
CA THR A 211 -13.38 -21.71 -6.67
C THR A 211 -12.29 -20.63 -6.67
N VAL A 212 -12.26 -19.82 -5.62
CA VAL A 212 -11.22 -18.83 -5.37
C VAL A 212 -10.27 -19.41 -4.31
N PRO A 213 -9.01 -19.71 -4.66
CA PRO A 213 -8.08 -20.35 -3.74
C PRO A 213 -7.72 -19.42 -2.58
N ALA A 214 -7.45 -20.00 -1.41
CA ALA A 214 -6.86 -19.27 -0.30
C ALA A 214 -5.43 -18.84 -0.65
N LEU A 215 -5.04 -17.63 -0.24
CA LEU A 215 -3.67 -17.14 -0.38
C LEU A 215 -2.73 -17.92 0.52
N THR A 216 -1.62 -18.43 -0.02
CA THR A 216 -0.58 -19.09 0.78
C THR A 216 0.52 -18.09 1.14
N LEU A 217 1.07 -18.21 2.34
CA LEU A 217 2.16 -17.35 2.82
C LEU A 217 3.50 -17.82 2.21
N VAL A 218 4.14 -16.92 1.46
CA VAL A 218 5.39 -17.21 0.75
C VAL A 218 6.61 -16.79 1.55
N SER A 219 6.57 -15.64 2.23
CA SER A 219 7.70 -15.15 3.03
C SER A 219 7.29 -14.15 4.10
N ILE A 220 8.20 -13.89 5.06
CA ILE A 220 8.12 -12.81 6.03
C ILE A 220 9.38 -11.96 5.92
N ALA A 221 9.21 -10.64 5.90
CA ALA A 221 10.29 -9.67 6.05
C ALA A 221 10.15 -8.95 7.40
N VAL A 222 11.26 -8.78 8.13
CA VAL A 222 11.31 -7.99 9.37
C VAL A 222 11.95 -6.64 9.09
N THR A 223 11.28 -5.56 9.50
CA THR A 223 11.69 -4.16 9.24
C THR A 223 11.81 -3.39 10.56
N PRO A 224 12.86 -2.58 10.78
CA PRO A 224 14.04 -2.42 9.92
C PRO A 224 14.88 -3.71 9.86
N ALA A 225 15.60 -3.94 8.75
CA ALA A 225 16.41 -5.16 8.58
C ALA A 225 17.68 -5.17 9.46
N THR A 226 18.15 -3.99 9.85
CA THR A 226 19.19 -3.78 10.86
C THR A 226 18.77 -2.64 11.79
N ALA A 227 19.16 -2.71 13.07
CA ALA A 227 18.96 -1.62 14.04
C ALA A 227 20.14 -1.56 15.02
N SER A 228 20.35 -0.41 15.65
CA SER A 228 21.36 -0.20 16.69
C SER A 228 20.76 0.62 17.82
N ILE A 229 20.81 0.09 19.05
CA ILE A 229 20.26 0.72 20.25
C ILE A 229 21.24 0.59 21.42
N ALA A 230 21.18 1.50 22.39
CA ALA A 230 21.94 1.35 23.64
C ALA A 230 21.32 0.27 24.55
N VAL A 231 22.10 -0.27 25.49
CA VAL A 231 21.59 -1.08 26.62
C VAL A 231 20.44 -0.32 27.33
N GLY A 232 19.34 -1.02 27.63
CA GLY A 232 18.13 -0.46 28.25
C GLY A 232 17.15 0.19 27.28
N ALA A 233 17.57 0.58 26.07
CA ALA A 233 16.69 1.12 25.04
C ALA A 233 15.88 0.03 24.32
N GLN A 234 14.91 0.45 23.51
CA GLN A 234 13.99 -0.45 22.80
C GLN A 234 13.90 -0.14 21.29
N GLN A 235 13.60 -1.15 20.49
CA GLN A 235 13.34 -1.06 19.05
C GLN A 235 12.07 -1.83 18.70
N GLN A 236 11.09 -1.18 18.08
CA GLN A 236 9.96 -1.86 17.44
C GLN A 236 10.39 -2.44 16.09
N PHE A 237 10.19 -3.73 15.89
CA PHE A 237 10.29 -4.39 14.59
C PHE A 237 8.89 -4.70 14.04
N VAL A 238 8.74 -4.67 12.72
CA VAL A 238 7.49 -4.92 11.99
C VAL A 238 7.67 -6.15 11.11
N ALA A 239 6.82 -7.16 11.28
CA ALA A 239 6.79 -8.34 10.42
C ALA A 239 5.78 -8.12 9.29
N THR A 240 6.25 -8.19 8.04
CA THR A 240 5.43 -8.07 6.83
C THR A 240 5.40 -9.41 6.11
N ALA A 241 4.21 -10.00 6.02
CA ALA A 241 3.92 -11.17 5.19
C ALA A 241 3.90 -10.79 3.71
N THR A 242 4.36 -11.69 2.83
CA THR A 242 4.10 -11.65 1.39
C THR A 242 3.44 -12.96 0.97
N TYR A 243 2.34 -12.87 0.21
CA TYR A 243 1.50 -14.01 -0.18
C TYR A 243 1.73 -14.44 -1.64
N SER A 244 1.12 -15.55 -2.04
CA SER A 244 1.22 -16.17 -3.37
C SER A 244 0.73 -15.32 -4.54
N ASP A 245 -0.09 -14.29 -4.28
CA ASP A 245 -0.54 -13.28 -5.24
C ASP A 245 0.36 -12.02 -5.24
N SER A 246 1.49 -12.04 -4.52
CA SER A 246 2.37 -10.90 -4.24
C SER A 246 1.75 -9.79 -3.36
N SER A 247 0.55 -9.98 -2.81
CA SER A 247 -0.01 -9.07 -1.81
C SER A 247 0.80 -9.12 -0.51
N LYS A 248 0.67 -8.07 0.31
CA LYS A 248 1.41 -7.93 1.58
C LYS A 248 0.48 -7.52 2.71
N ALA A 249 0.74 -8.05 3.91
CA ALA A 249 0.05 -7.67 5.13
C ALA A 249 1.03 -7.53 6.30
N ILE A 250 0.74 -6.62 7.24
CA ILE A 250 1.48 -6.53 8.50
C ILE A 250 0.93 -7.63 9.42
N VAL A 251 1.82 -8.50 9.89
CA VAL A 251 1.50 -9.67 10.74
C VAL A 251 2.18 -9.59 12.11
N THR A 252 2.78 -8.45 12.46
CA THR A 252 3.56 -8.21 13.70
C THR A 252 2.93 -8.80 14.97
N ALA A 253 1.64 -8.58 15.22
CA ALA A 253 0.96 -9.06 16.43
C ALA A 253 0.51 -10.55 16.36
N GLY A 254 0.50 -11.15 15.17
CA GLY A 254 0.14 -12.55 14.95
C GLY A 254 1.33 -13.49 14.69
N ALA A 255 2.54 -12.94 14.59
CA ALA A 255 3.78 -13.71 14.47
C ALA A 255 4.30 -14.12 15.86
N SER A 256 4.98 -15.26 15.93
CA SER A 256 5.82 -15.65 17.08
C SER A 256 7.18 -14.95 16.96
N TRP A 257 7.61 -14.26 18.01
CA TRP A 257 8.89 -13.51 18.01
C TRP A 257 9.94 -14.17 18.89
N THR A 258 11.17 -14.28 18.37
CA THR A 258 12.33 -14.82 19.09
C THR A 258 13.58 -13.95 18.92
N SER A 259 14.50 -14.04 19.89
CA SER A 259 15.81 -13.39 19.86
C SER A 259 16.89 -14.47 19.87
N GLY A 260 17.80 -14.45 18.90
CA GLY A 260 18.89 -15.43 18.79
C GLY A 260 19.86 -15.41 19.98
N THR A 261 20.07 -14.24 20.59
CA THR A 261 20.98 -14.05 21.73
C THR A 261 20.26 -13.30 22.86
N VAL A 262 19.47 -14.02 23.66
CA VAL A 262 18.66 -13.44 24.76
C VAL A 262 19.46 -12.68 25.82
N ALA A 263 20.75 -13.00 25.99
CA ALA A 263 21.65 -12.28 26.88
C ALA A 263 22.01 -10.86 26.37
N ASN A 264 21.93 -10.63 25.06
CA ASN A 264 22.21 -9.33 24.44
C ASN A 264 20.95 -8.51 24.21
N ALA A 265 19.87 -9.14 23.76
CA ALA A 265 18.56 -8.49 23.62
C ALA A 265 17.41 -9.47 23.83
N THR A 266 16.32 -9.02 24.44
CA THR A 266 15.04 -9.76 24.47
C THR A 266 14.08 -9.19 23.42
N VAL A 267 13.02 -9.94 23.09
CA VAL A 267 11.90 -9.46 22.27
C VAL A 267 10.59 -10.01 22.84
N VAL A 268 9.54 -9.20 22.84
CA VAL A 268 8.17 -9.60 23.21
C VAL A 268 7.31 -9.80 21.96
N ASN A 269 6.20 -10.54 22.09
CA ASN A 269 5.40 -10.99 20.95
C ASN A 269 4.61 -9.87 20.21
N THR A 270 4.86 -8.61 20.54
CA THR A 270 4.44 -7.43 19.76
C THR A 270 5.53 -6.92 18.81
N GLY A 271 6.69 -7.59 18.74
CA GLY A 271 7.84 -7.18 17.93
C GLY A 271 8.73 -6.10 18.57
N VAL A 272 8.46 -5.70 19.82
CA VAL A 272 9.35 -4.79 20.56
C VAL A 272 10.52 -5.58 21.13
N ALA A 273 11.74 -5.20 20.74
CA ALA A 273 12.99 -5.72 21.29
C ALA A 273 13.61 -4.72 22.28
N THR A 274 14.30 -5.24 23.30
CA THR A 274 14.95 -4.44 24.35
C THR A 274 16.41 -4.84 24.48
N GLY A 275 17.32 -3.86 24.50
CA GLY A 275 18.75 -4.10 24.69
C GLY A 275 19.09 -4.48 26.14
N VAL A 276 19.77 -5.62 26.35
CA VAL A 276 20.14 -6.16 27.66
C VAL A 276 21.63 -6.02 27.93
N ALA A 277 22.48 -6.37 26.97
CA ALA A 277 23.94 -6.28 27.09
C ALA A 277 24.61 -6.08 25.72
N THR A 278 25.79 -5.48 25.71
CA THR A 278 26.50 -5.09 24.49
C THR A 278 26.87 -6.27 23.60
N GLY A 279 26.49 -6.24 22.32
CA GLY A 279 26.68 -7.33 21.35
C GLY A 279 25.61 -7.30 20.27
N THR A 280 25.25 -8.46 19.72
CA THR A 280 24.24 -8.59 18.66
C THR A 280 23.24 -9.73 18.91
N SER A 281 22.05 -9.60 18.35
CA SER A 281 21.05 -10.67 18.26
C SER A 281 20.25 -10.59 16.96
N ASN A 282 19.92 -11.74 16.38
CA ASN A 282 18.93 -11.81 15.30
C ASN A 282 17.52 -11.86 15.91
N ILE A 283 16.74 -10.80 15.70
CA ILE A 283 15.33 -10.73 16.08
C ILE A 283 14.52 -11.35 14.93
N THR A 284 13.80 -12.43 15.21
CA THR A 284 13.13 -13.26 14.20
C THR A 284 11.63 -13.31 14.44
N ALA A 285 10.85 -13.16 13.37
CA ALA A 285 9.39 -13.30 13.37
C ALA A 285 8.98 -14.51 12.53
N THR A 286 8.12 -15.36 13.09
CA THR A 286 7.65 -16.60 12.46
C THR A 286 6.12 -16.66 12.44
N ALA A 287 5.53 -16.89 11.28
CA ALA A 287 4.09 -17.09 11.11
C ALA A 287 3.82 -18.04 9.93
N GLY A 288 2.77 -18.86 10.01
CA GLY A 288 2.36 -19.75 8.90
C GLY A 288 3.45 -20.71 8.40
N GLY A 289 4.43 -21.05 9.23
CA GLY A 289 5.60 -21.87 8.87
C GLY A 289 6.74 -21.12 8.16
N GLN A 290 6.56 -19.84 7.83
CA GLN A 290 7.61 -18.97 7.29
C GLN A 290 8.25 -18.14 8.39
N SER A 291 9.50 -17.73 8.19
CA SER A 291 10.26 -16.86 9.10
C SER A 291 11.01 -15.76 8.36
N GLY A 292 11.23 -14.64 9.05
CA GLY A 292 12.15 -13.58 8.63
C GLY A 292 12.90 -13.01 9.83
N SER A 293 14.10 -12.48 9.62
CA SER A 293 14.97 -11.99 10.71
C SER A 293 15.56 -10.61 10.40
N ALA A 294 15.85 -9.85 11.45
CA ALA A 294 16.61 -8.59 11.42
C ALA A 294 17.74 -8.61 12.45
N LEU A 295 18.85 -7.94 12.16
CA LEU A 295 20.01 -7.86 13.05
C LEU A 295 19.87 -6.66 13.99
N LEU A 296 19.77 -6.91 15.30
CA LEU A 296 19.83 -5.89 16.33
C LEU A 296 21.24 -5.84 16.95
N THR A 297 21.89 -4.69 16.83
CA THR A 297 23.11 -4.36 17.58
C THR A 297 22.73 -3.64 18.87
N VAL A 298 23.32 -4.05 19.98
CA VAL A 298 23.21 -3.38 21.28
C VAL A 298 24.57 -2.77 21.62
N THR A 299 24.62 -1.44 21.69
CA THR A 299 25.81 -0.67 22.05
C THR A 299 25.82 -0.34 23.55
N ALA A 300 26.98 0.02 24.09
CA ALA A 300 27.05 0.61 25.42
C ALA A 300 26.27 1.93 25.44
N VAL A 301 25.66 2.27 26.58
CA VAL A 301 25.20 3.65 26.81
C VAL A 301 26.44 4.55 26.75
N ALA A 302 26.44 5.52 25.84
CA ALA A 302 27.52 6.49 25.73
C ALA A 302 27.49 7.41 26.96
N ILE A 303 28.36 7.13 27.93
CA ILE A 303 28.60 8.04 29.05
C ILE A 303 29.29 9.28 28.46
N PRO A 304 28.73 10.50 28.59
CA PRO A 304 29.42 11.70 28.14
C PRO A 304 30.75 11.86 28.91
N PRO A 305 31.82 12.35 28.26
CA PRO A 305 33.11 12.51 28.93
C PRO A 305 32.98 13.46 30.12
N VAL A 306 33.66 13.14 31.23
CA VAL A 306 33.61 13.96 32.45
C VAL A 306 34.09 15.38 32.12
N LEU A 307 33.16 16.33 32.18
CA LEU A 307 33.41 17.72 31.84
C LEU A 307 34.26 18.37 32.94
N ASN A 308 35.52 18.68 32.63
CA ASN A 308 36.40 19.41 33.55
C ASN A 308 35.91 20.88 33.73
N PRO A 309 36.06 21.48 34.92
CA PRO A 309 35.76 22.91 35.13
C PRO A 309 36.57 23.82 34.19
N ILE A 310 36.13 25.08 34.06
CA ILE A 310 36.90 26.12 33.35
C ILE A 310 38.04 26.59 34.25
N ILE A 311 39.27 26.59 33.74
CA ILE A 311 40.46 26.98 34.51
C ILE A 311 40.62 28.51 34.46
N LEU A 312 40.38 29.18 35.59
CA LEU A 312 40.45 30.65 35.70
C LEU A 312 41.89 31.22 35.85
N GLY A 313 42.91 30.37 36.05
CA GLY A 313 44.29 30.80 36.22
C GLY A 313 44.47 31.91 37.27
N ARG A 314 45.17 32.99 36.93
CA ARG A 314 45.39 34.19 37.76
C ARG A 314 44.14 35.02 37.98
N ALA A 315 43.01 34.74 37.33
CA ALA A 315 41.71 35.33 37.65
C ALA A 315 40.97 34.57 38.79
N ALA A 316 41.36 33.33 39.10
CA ALA A 316 40.76 32.53 40.18
C ALA A 316 40.69 33.21 41.58
N PRO A 317 41.67 34.01 42.03
CA PRO A 317 41.62 34.63 43.35
C PRO A 317 40.80 35.94 43.38
N PHE A 318 40.34 36.46 42.23
CA PHE A 318 39.50 37.64 42.20
C PHE A 318 38.03 37.30 42.51
N GLY A 319 37.40 38.11 43.36
CA GLY A 319 35.94 38.15 43.49
C GLY A 319 35.30 39.05 42.44
N VAL A 320 35.96 40.18 42.12
CA VAL A 320 35.55 41.11 41.06
C VAL A 320 36.76 41.53 40.22
N LEU A 321 36.65 41.39 38.89
CA LEU A 321 37.69 41.74 37.92
C LEU A 321 37.03 42.45 36.73
N ALA A 322 37.42 43.70 36.46
CA ALA A 322 36.85 44.55 35.41
C ALA A 322 37.96 45.16 34.54
N GLY A 323 37.96 44.85 33.24
CA GLY A 323 38.97 45.31 32.28
C GLY A 323 39.04 46.83 32.09
N THR A 324 37.96 47.57 32.38
CA THR A 324 37.95 49.04 32.26
C THR A 324 37.76 49.75 33.61
N SER A 325 36.65 49.52 34.30
CA SER A 325 36.37 50.18 35.59
C SER A 325 35.45 49.43 36.53
N ILE A 326 35.56 49.74 37.82
CA ILE A 326 34.55 49.42 38.84
C ILE A 326 33.86 50.70 39.30
N THR A 327 32.54 50.68 39.41
CA THR A 327 31.74 51.74 40.04
C THR A 327 31.00 51.15 41.23
N ASN A 328 31.26 51.66 42.44
CA ASN A 328 30.60 51.24 43.67
C ASN A 328 29.88 52.43 44.34
N ASN A 329 28.84 52.17 45.14
CA ASN A 329 28.13 53.24 45.83
C ASN A 329 28.91 53.77 47.05
N SER A 330 29.12 55.10 47.09
CA SER A 330 29.68 55.77 48.26
C SER A 330 28.80 55.56 49.50
N GLY A 331 29.43 55.29 50.65
CA GLY A 331 28.74 54.91 51.89
C GLY A 331 28.07 53.54 51.87
N GLY A 332 28.29 52.73 50.83
CA GLY A 332 27.67 51.41 50.65
C GLY A 332 28.29 50.27 51.46
N THR A 333 27.55 49.18 51.60
CA THR A 333 27.94 47.97 52.34
C THR A 333 28.59 46.90 51.46
N THR A 334 29.15 47.27 50.29
CA THR A 334 29.75 46.33 49.34
C THR A 334 31.02 45.70 49.92
N LEU A 335 30.96 44.40 50.19
CA LEU A 335 32.03 43.58 50.74
C LEU A 335 32.39 42.44 49.76
N ILE A 336 33.68 42.30 49.48
CA ILE A 336 34.23 41.30 48.57
C ILE A 336 35.23 40.41 49.32
N THR A 337 34.87 39.13 49.49
CA THR A 337 35.73 38.06 50.01
C THR A 337 36.52 37.45 48.85
N GLY A 338 37.42 38.26 48.29
CA GLY A 338 38.25 37.94 47.14
C GLY A 338 39.02 39.18 46.68
N ASP A 339 40.02 39.00 45.81
CA ASP A 339 40.77 40.13 45.27
C ASP A 339 39.90 40.96 44.33
N VAL A 340 40.25 42.24 44.19
CA VAL A 340 39.54 43.21 43.35
C VAL A 340 40.50 43.74 42.31
N GLY A 341 40.08 43.86 41.05
CA GLY A 341 40.97 44.29 39.98
C GLY A 341 40.27 45.15 38.94
N ALA A 342 40.69 46.42 38.81
CA ALA A 342 40.25 47.29 37.71
C ALA A 342 41.16 48.53 37.54
N PRO A 343 41.48 48.97 36.30
CA PRO A 343 42.31 50.15 36.05
C PRO A 343 41.78 51.48 36.62
N SER A 344 40.45 51.62 36.71
CA SER A 344 39.78 52.80 37.27
C SER A 344 38.68 52.39 38.24
N GLN A 345 38.54 53.09 39.36
CA GLN A 345 37.55 52.75 40.40
C GLN A 345 36.89 54.00 40.96
N THR A 346 35.55 54.05 40.89
CA THR A 346 34.72 55.12 41.46
C THR A 346 34.11 54.63 42.76
N THR A 347 34.70 55.06 43.88
CA THR A 347 34.61 54.40 45.20
C THR A 347 35.19 52.99 45.17
N ASP A 348 36.22 52.73 45.98
CA ASP A 348 36.73 51.37 46.15
C ASP A 348 35.67 50.53 46.89
N PRO A 349 35.37 49.29 46.47
CA PRO A 349 34.61 48.36 47.29
C PRO A 349 35.44 47.92 48.49
N THR A 350 34.80 47.43 49.56
CA THR A 350 35.52 46.91 50.74
C THR A 350 35.98 45.47 50.48
N GLN A 351 37.22 45.13 50.80
CA GLN A 351 37.71 43.75 50.81
C GLN A 351 37.57 43.12 52.20
N ALA A 352 37.33 41.82 52.27
CA ALA A 352 37.60 41.05 53.48
C ALA A 352 39.11 40.97 53.76
N ALA A 353 39.51 40.76 55.02
CA ALA A 353 40.91 40.69 55.42
C ALA A 353 41.66 39.56 54.67
N GLY A 354 42.83 39.88 54.13
CA GLY A 354 43.67 38.95 53.37
C GLY A 354 43.57 39.07 51.85
N PHE A 355 42.69 39.93 51.31
CA PHE A 355 42.60 40.22 49.88
C PHE A 355 43.09 41.63 49.52
N THR A 356 43.44 41.83 48.25
CA THR A 356 44.07 43.04 47.73
C THR A 356 43.25 43.68 46.61
N ASN A 357 43.28 45.02 46.53
CA ASN A 357 42.71 45.78 45.42
C ASN A 357 43.81 46.23 44.43
N TYR A 358 43.82 45.65 43.24
CA TYR A 358 44.81 45.88 42.18
C TYR A 358 44.30 46.87 41.13
N LYS A 359 44.91 48.07 41.08
CA LYS A 359 44.58 49.10 40.09
C LYS A 359 45.53 49.15 38.89
N SER A 360 46.65 48.43 38.94
CA SER A 360 47.62 48.33 37.85
C SER A 360 48.58 47.14 38.06
N GLY A 361 49.53 46.96 37.14
CA GLY A 361 50.64 46.01 37.28
C GLY A 361 50.38 44.59 36.76
N ALA A 362 51.41 43.75 36.86
CA ALA A 362 51.46 42.44 36.21
C ALA A 362 50.41 41.44 36.73
N ILE A 363 49.96 41.57 37.98
CA ILE A 363 48.91 40.70 38.55
C ILE A 363 47.57 40.99 37.85
N LEU A 364 47.18 42.27 37.73
CA LEU A 364 45.96 42.68 37.05
C LEU A 364 45.99 42.28 35.56
N ALA A 365 47.06 42.61 34.85
CA ALA A 365 47.21 42.26 33.42
C ALA A 365 47.23 40.73 33.19
N GLY A 366 47.85 39.98 34.11
CA GLY A 366 47.86 38.52 34.09
C GLY A 366 46.47 37.91 34.31
N ALA A 367 45.70 38.45 35.25
CA ALA A 367 44.33 38.02 35.51
C ALA A 367 43.41 38.28 34.30
N MET A 368 43.54 39.43 33.63
CA MET A 368 42.78 39.70 32.38
C MET A 368 43.14 38.73 31.26
N THR A 369 44.42 38.36 31.14
CA THR A 369 44.89 37.39 30.14
C THR A 369 44.27 36.01 30.39
N ASP A 370 44.25 35.56 31.65
CA ASP A 370 43.74 34.23 32.01
C ASP A 370 42.20 34.19 31.99
N LEU A 371 41.52 35.31 32.26
CA LEU A 371 40.08 35.48 32.03
C LEU A 371 39.73 35.29 30.55
N GLN A 372 40.48 35.91 29.63
CA GLN A 372 40.26 35.73 28.19
C GLN A 372 40.52 34.28 27.75
N ALA A 373 41.49 33.60 28.35
CA ALA A 373 41.71 32.16 28.13
C ALA A 373 40.54 31.31 28.64
N ALA A 374 40.04 31.57 29.85
CA ALA A 374 38.88 30.90 30.44
C ALA A 374 37.59 31.08 29.62
N ILE A 375 37.36 32.29 29.10
CA ILE A 375 36.26 32.60 28.17
C ILE A 375 36.39 31.79 26.86
N THR A 376 37.62 31.71 26.33
CA THR A 376 37.89 30.97 25.09
C THR A 376 37.69 29.46 25.28
N ASP A 377 38.19 28.90 26.39
CA ASP A 377 37.95 27.51 26.80
C ASP A 377 36.44 27.24 26.91
N GLY A 378 35.73 28.04 27.72
CA GLY A 378 34.29 27.88 27.93
C GLY A 378 33.48 27.97 26.64
N ASN A 379 33.83 28.86 25.70
CA ASN A 379 33.20 28.97 24.39
C ASN A 379 33.61 27.87 23.39
N SER A 380 34.75 27.21 23.59
CA SER A 380 35.21 26.10 22.75
C SER A 380 34.53 24.75 23.04
N ARG A 381 33.96 24.58 24.25
CA ARG A 381 33.31 23.32 24.65
C ARG A 381 32.15 22.95 23.70
N THR A 382 31.99 21.67 23.39
CA THR A 382 30.81 21.15 22.68
C THR A 382 29.55 21.40 23.52
N CYS A 383 28.44 21.77 22.87
CA CYS A 383 27.13 21.90 23.53
C CYS A 383 26.50 20.52 23.71
N ASP A 384 26.05 20.19 24.91
CA ASP A 384 25.15 19.04 25.14
C ASP A 384 23.70 19.42 24.76
N VAL A 385 23.35 20.70 24.93
CA VAL A 385 22.06 21.28 24.52
C VAL A 385 22.29 22.59 23.78
N SER A 386 21.70 22.73 22.60
CA SER A 386 21.75 23.95 21.77
C SER A 386 20.35 24.45 21.45
N PHE A 387 20.09 25.75 21.65
CA PHE A 387 18.81 26.39 21.34
C PHE A 387 19.00 27.70 20.58
N ALA A 388 18.18 27.91 19.54
CA ALA A 388 18.29 29.05 18.62
C ALA A 388 17.63 30.35 19.14
N GLY A 389 16.85 30.27 20.23
CA GLY A 389 16.24 31.43 20.89
C GLY A 389 16.92 31.80 22.21
N GLY A 390 16.30 32.75 22.92
CA GLY A 390 16.57 32.98 24.34
C GLY A 390 15.73 32.06 25.23
N ILE A 391 15.96 32.10 26.53
CA ILE A 391 15.28 31.25 27.53
C ILE A 391 15.11 31.98 28.86
N ASP A 392 14.01 31.71 29.57
CA ASP A 392 13.95 31.94 31.01
C ASP A 392 14.26 30.65 31.76
N LEU A 393 15.30 30.66 32.59
CA LEU A 393 15.70 29.52 33.42
C LEU A 393 14.89 29.43 34.73
N GLY A 394 13.98 30.37 34.97
CA GLY A 394 13.06 30.39 36.09
C GLY A 394 12.20 29.12 36.18
N GLY A 395 12.18 28.51 37.37
CA GLY A 395 11.47 27.26 37.66
C GLY A 395 12.11 25.99 37.09
N GLN A 396 13.19 26.10 36.30
CA GLN A 396 13.82 24.96 35.65
C GLN A 396 14.75 24.19 36.60
N THR A 397 14.96 22.91 36.30
CA THR A 397 15.98 22.06 36.94
C THR A 397 16.88 21.44 35.89
N PHE A 398 18.20 21.66 36.00
CA PHE A 398 19.20 21.11 35.09
C PHE A 398 20.17 20.17 35.82
N GLY A 399 20.66 19.15 35.11
CA GLY A 399 21.83 18.39 35.51
C GLY A 399 23.13 19.01 34.97
N PRO A 400 24.29 18.40 35.22
CA PRO A 400 25.57 18.82 34.64
C PRO A 400 25.53 18.80 33.09
N GLY A 401 26.19 19.76 32.45
CA GLY A 401 26.27 19.87 31.00
C GLY A 401 26.62 21.26 30.47
N VAL A 402 26.79 21.37 29.15
CA VAL A 402 27.02 22.60 28.40
C VAL A 402 25.74 23.03 27.67
N TYR A 403 25.18 24.16 28.09
CA TYR A 403 23.91 24.71 27.65
C TYR A 403 24.15 25.99 26.82
N CYS A 404 23.73 25.96 25.56
CA CYS A 404 24.05 26.98 24.55
C CYS A 404 22.81 27.67 24.00
N TYR A 405 22.71 28.99 24.17
CA TYR A 405 21.58 29.80 23.72
C TYR A 405 22.04 30.90 22.75
N ALA A 406 21.41 30.98 21.58
CA ALA A 406 21.68 32.06 20.62
C ALA A 406 20.96 33.37 20.98
N GLY A 407 19.92 33.32 21.82
CA GLY A 407 19.30 34.49 22.43
C GLY A 407 19.67 34.68 23.90
N ALA A 408 19.08 35.69 24.54
CA ALA A 408 19.34 36.06 25.93
C ALA A 408 18.90 34.98 26.93
N ILE A 409 19.57 34.94 28.08
CA ILE A 409 19.16 34.16 29.25
C ILE A 409 18.53 35.13 30.27
N SER A 410 17.28 34.88 30.65
CA SER A 410 16.70 35.45 31.87
C SER A 410 16.63 34.41 33.00
N ILE A 411 16.56 34.88 34.24
CA ILE A 411 16.20 34.07 35.40
C ILE A 411 15.07 34.77 36.16
N THR A 412 13.88 34.18 36.14
CA THR A 412 12.72 34.63 36.93
C THR A 412 12.48 33.71 38.13
N GLY A 413 12.79 34.18 39.33
CA GLY A 413 12.65 33.37 40.55
C GLY A 413 13.79 32.34 40.68
N THR A 414 13.46 31.08 40.93
CA THR A 414 14.48 30.05 41.26
C THR A 414 14.81 29.15 40.07
N LEU A 415 16.09 29.12 39.69
CA LEU A 415 16.71 28.08 38.87
C LEU A 415 17.35 27.04 39.79
N THR A 416 17.22 25.75 39.49
CA THR A 416 17.88 24.67 40.24
C THR A 416 18.93 23.94 39.39
N LEU A 417 20.14 23.80 39.92
CA LEU A 417 21.20 22.95 39.37
C LEU A 417 21.35 21.72 40.28
N ASN A 418 21.29 20.51 39.71
CA ASN A 418 21.00 19.29 40.45
C ASN A 418 21.94 18.13 40.08
N GLY A 419 22.83 17.77 41.01
CA GLY A 419 23.79 16.67 40.86
C GLY A 419 25.25 17.13 40.74
N PRO A 420 26.22 16.25 41.05
CA PRO A 420 27.64 16.58 40.99
C PRO A 420 28.14 16.61 39.54
N GLY A 421 28.82 17.69 39.16
CA GLY A 421 29.40 17.86 37.83
C GLY A 421 29.64 19.33 37.51
N VAL A 422 29.83 19.64 36.23
CA VAL A 422 30.11 20.99 35.71
C VAL A 422 28.94 21.50 34.87
N TYR A 423 28.65 22.80 35.01
CA TYR A 423 27.53 23.48 34.39
C TYR A 423 28.05 24.70 33.63
N ILE A 424 27.89 24.73 32.32
CA ILE A 424 28.36 25.85 31.48
C ILE A 424 27.17 26.43 30.71
N PHE A 425 26.73 27.63 31.10
CA PHE A 425 25.66 28.36 30.44
C PHE A 425 26.24 29.45 29.53
N ARG A 426 25.95 29.38 28.22
CA ARG A 426 26.47 30.32 27.22
C ARG A 426 25.32 31.06 26.53
N THR A 427 25.47 32.38 26.36
CA THR A 427 24.52 33.19 25.59
C THR A 427 25.24 34.18 24.68
N ALA A 428 24.78 34.25 23.42
CA ALA A 428 25.24 35.24 22.46
C ALA A 428 24.65 36.65 22.70
N LEU A 429 23.72 36.81 23.66
CA LEU A 429 23.15 38.09 24.08
C LEU A 429 23.35 38.27 25.61
N THR A 430 22.34 38.76 26.33
CA THR A 430 22.43 39.15 27.75
C THR A 430 22.20 37.98 28.71
N LEU A 431 22.65 38.18 29.96
CA LEU A 431 22.31 37.36 31.11
C LEU A 431 21.67 38.26 32.18
N ASP A 432 20.37 38.14 32.38
CA ASP A 432 19.62 39.02 33.28
C ASP A 432 18.85 38.21 34.33
N SER A 433 18.70 38.75 35.54
CA SER A 433 17.81 38.19 36.57
C SER A 433 16.72 39.19 36.95
N THR A 434 15.60 38.70 37.48
CA THR A 434 14.58 39.55 38.11
C THR A 434 14.82 39.66 39.63
N VAL A 435 14.18 40.63 40.29
CA VAL A 435 14.41 40.93 41.71
C VAL A 435 14.09 39.70 42.58
N ASN A 436 14.96 39.40 43.54
CA ASN A 436 14.93 38.20 44.39
C ASN A 436 15.13 36.84 43.67
N SER A 437 15.74 36.81 42.48
CA SER A 437 16.00 35.54 41.78
C SER A 437 17.14 34.73 42.44
N ILE A 438 17.07 33.41 42.33
CA ILE A 438 17.92 32.46 43.06
C ILE A 438 18.50 31.42 42.10
N VAL A 439 19.80 31.16 42.20
CA VAL A 439 20.44 29.95 41.63
C VAL A 439 20.65 28.95 42.78
N ALA A 440 19.78 27.94 42.86
CA ALA A 440 19.84 26.88 43.85
C ALA A 440 20.77 25.74 43.39
N LEU A 441 21.50 25.14 44.34
CA LEU A 441 22.44 24.04 44.10
C LEU A 441 22.04 22.84 44.96
N ASN A 442 21.63 21.75 44.31
CA ASN A 442 21.08 20.56 44.96
C ASN A 442 21.95 19.32 44.69
N ASN A 443 21.87 18.35 45.61
CA ASN A 443 22.40 16.98 45.46
C ASN A 443 23.86 16.90 44.97
N GLY A 444 24.74 17.76 45.51
CA GLY A 444 26.17 17.75 45.21
C GLY A 444 26.61 18.68 44.06
N ALA A 445 25.71 19.48 43.48
CA ALA A 445 26.11 20.61 42.64
C ALA A 445 26.94 21.62 43.47
N THR A 446 28.08 22.05 42.94
CA THR A 446 28.99 23.02 43.60
C THR A 446 29.15 24.27 42.75
N ALA A 447 29.25 25.43 43.40
CA ALA A 447 29.20 26.72 42.69
C ALA A 447 30.46 26.97 41.83
N ASP A 448 31.64 26.51 42.28
CA ASP A 448 32.90 26.62 41.53
C ASP A 448 32.85 25.94 40.15
N ASN A 449 31.99 24.92 40.03
CA ASN A 449 31.75 24.17 38.80
C ASN A 449 30.66 24.79 37.91
N VAL A 450 30.07 25.94 38.28
CA VAL A 450 29.06 26.67 37.51
C VAL A 450 29.72 27.87 36.84
N SER A 451 29.60 27.97 35.53
CA SER A 451 30.17 29.04 34.71
C SER A 451 29.14 29.65 33.76
N TRP A 452 29.14 30.98 33.68
CA TRP A 452 28.23 31.77 32.87
C TRP A 452 29.04 32.60 31.85
N LEU A 453 28.77 32.42 30.56
CA LEU A 453 29.48 33.11 29.47
C LEU A 453 28.51 33.94 28.61
N PRO A 454 28.12 35.13 29.08
CA PRO A 454 27.36 36.10 28.28
C PRO A 454 28.30 36.93 27.38
N VAL A 455 27.92 37.05 26.11
CA VAL A 455 28.54 38.00 25.16
C VAL A 455 28.07 39.43 25.45
N GLY A 456 26.77 39.61 25.67
CA GLY A 456 26.13 40.89 25.94
C GLY A 456 26.19 41.31 27.42
N PRO A 457 25.65 42.50 27.76
CA PRO A 457 25.62 42.97 29.13
C PRO A 457 24.88 42.01 30.07
N THR A 458 25.21 42.08 31.35
CA THR A 458 24.66 41.20 32.39
C THR A 458 24.05 42.02 33.52
N THR A 459 22.81 41.76 33.88
CA THR A 459 22.09 42.49 34.95
C THR A 459 21.57 41.55 36.02
N LEU A 460 22.27 41.44 37.14
CA LEU A 460 21.74 40.73 38.30
C LEU A 460 20.86 41.67 39.11
N ALA A 461 19.53 41.61 38.95
CA ALA A 461 18.62 42.50 39.66
C ALA A 461 18.68 42.33 41.18
N ALA A 462 18.24 43.37 41.91
CA ALA A 462 18.39 43.51 43.36
C ALA A 462 17.92 42.30 44.19
N ASN A 463 18.53 42.12 45.38
CA ASN A 463 18.28 41.03 46.32
C ASN A 463 18.44 39.60 45.74
N SER A 464 19.08 39.42 44.58
CA SER A 464 19.28 38.08 44.01
C SER A 464 20.31 37.28 44.80
N VAL A 465 20.18 35.95 44.81
CA VAL A 465 21.16 34.99 45.37
C VAL A 465 21.73 34.16 44.24
N PHE A 466 22.86 34.62 43.69
CA PHE A 466 23.47 34.06 42.48
C PHE A 466 24.67 33.16 42.81
N LYS A 467 24.98 32.22 41.91
CA LYS A 467 25.99 31.17 42.11
C LYS A 467 26.86 30.98 40.88
N GLY A 468 28.15 30.73 41.10
CA GLY A 468 29.12 30.45 40.05
C GLY A 468 29.81 31.67 39.46
N ASN A 469 30.62 31.41 38.44
CA ASN A 469 31.57 32.36 37.87
C ASN A 469 30.95 33.02 36.62
N ILE A 470 30.74 34.34 36.66
CA ILE A 470 30.34 35.10 35.48
C ILE A 470 31.61 35.56 34.76
N LEU A 471 31.72 35.15 33.49
CA LEU A 471 32.85 35.39 32.59
C LEU A 471 32.34 36.22 31.40
N GLY A 472 32.07 37.50 31.65
CA GLY A 472 31.56 38.44 30.64
C GLY A 472 32.62 38.79 29.61
N GLN A 473 32.27 38.77 28.32
CA GLN A 473 33.27 38.83 27.24
C GLN A 473 33.79 40.25 27.00
N SER A 474 32.92 41.17 26.57
CA SER A 474 33.28 42.56 26.26
C SER A 474 32.23 43.58 26.68
N ALA A 475 31.21 43.14 27.42
CA ALA A 475 30.10 43.95 27.89
C ALA A 475 30.08 44.07 29.42
N ALA A 476 29.47 45.16 29.89
CA ALA A 476 29.46 45.50 31.32
C ALA A 476 28.55 44.58 32.13
N ILE A 477 28.93 44.34 33.39
CA ILE A 477 28.14 43.60 34.37
C ILE A 477 27.61 44.58 35.43
N THR A 478 26.30 44.58 35.65
CA THR A 478 25.66 45.32 36.74
C THR A 478 25.15 44.36 37.80
N VAL A 479 25.70 44.48 39.01
CA VAL A 479 25.24 43.75 40.20
C VAL A 479 24.34 44.69 40.99
N GLY A 480 23.04 44.39 41.00
CA GLY A 480 21.99 45.21 41.60
C GLY A 480 22.07 45.29 43.13
N ASP A 481 21.30 46.22 43.69
CA ASP A 481 21.33 46.54 45.12
C ASP A 481 21.13 45.30 46.01
N ASN A 482 22.00 45.09 46.99
CA ASN A 482 21.94 43.99 47.96
C ASN A 482 21.95 42.56 47.33
N THR A 483 22.32 42.42 46.06
CA THR A 483 22.54 41.10 45.43
C THR A 483 23.76 40.42 46.03
N THR A 484 23.67 39.09 46.19
CA THR A 484 24.71 38.25 46.80
C THR A 484 25.25 37.22 45.80
N LEU A 485 26.56 37.03 45.79
CA LEU A 485 27.26 35.94 45.10
C LEU A 485 28.02 35.14 46.17
N LEU A 486 27.57 33.90 46.41
CA LEU A 486 28.11 33.04 47.46
C LEU A 486 28.82 31.85 46.83
N ASN A 487 30.16 31.87 46.81
CA ASN A 487 31.00 31.03 45.95
C ASN A 487 30.75 31.37 44.47
N GLY A 488 31.08 32.60 44.08
CA GLY A 488 30.87 33.13 42.75
C GLY A 488 31.70 34.38 42.48
N ARG A 489 31.96 34.66 41.19
CA ARG A 489 32.89 35.69 40.73
C ARG A 489 32.24 36.56 39.65
N VAL A 490 32.61 37.84 39.61
CA VAL A 490 32.17 38.80 38.58
C VAL A 490 33.40 39.22 37.78
N LEU A 491 33.66 38.55 36.67
CA LEU A 491 34.86 38.74 35.84
C LEU A 491 34.45 39.20 34.43
N THR A 492 34.92 40.36 33.96
CA THR A 492 34.67 40.87 32.61
C THR A 492 35.83 41.72 32.09
N ALA A 493 36.06 41.74 30.77
CA ALA A 493 36.99 42.69 30.15
C ALA A 493 36.43 44.13 30.03
N ALA A 494 35.18 44.35 30.44
CA ALA A 494 34.53 45.66 30.46
C ALA A 494 34.41 46.24 31.88
N ALA A 495 33.36 47.02 32.15
CA ALA A 495 33.10 47.64 33.45
C ALA A 495 32.21 46.76 34.35
N VAL A 496 32.36 46.92 35.67
CA VAL A 496 31.45 46.33 36.67
C VAL A 496 30.83 47.45 37.52
N THR A 497 29.50 47.42 37.66
CA THR A 497 28.76 48.28 38.60
C THR A 497 28.31 47.44 39.80
N LEU A 498 28.59 47.93 41.01
CA LEU A 498 28.28 47.30 42.29
C LEU A 498 27.43 48.23 43.16
N ARG A 499 26.57 47.63 43.99
CA ARG A 499 25.76 48.35 44.97
C ARG A 499 25.41 47.48 46.18
N ASN A 500 25.98 47.79 47.33
CA ASN A 500 25.75 47.10 48.62
C ASN A 500 25.93 45.56 48.59
N ASN A 501 26.76 45.03 47.70
CA ASN A 501 26.81 43.59 47.42
C ASN A 501 27.64 42.77 48.42
N GLN A 502 27.32 41.49 48.55
CA GLN A 502 28.15 40.49 49.22
C GLN A 502 28.69 39.52 48.17
N ILE A 503 29.98 39.55 47.86
CA ILE A 503 30.60 38.72 46.82
C ILE A 503 31.72 37.89 47.44
N THR A 504 31.53 36.58 47.53
CA THR A 504 32.51 35.62 48.03
C THR A 504 32.87 34.64 46.92
N LYS A 505 34.16 34.53 46.59
CA LYS A 505 34.70 33.67 45.53
C LYS A 505 34.70 32.19 45.89
#